data_AF-Q5F9U9-F1
#
_entry.id   AF-Q5F9U9-F1
#
_cell.length_a   1.000
_cell.length_b   1.000
_cell.length_c   1.000
_cell.angle_alpha   90.00
_cell.angle_beta   90.00
_cell.angle_gamma   90.00
#
_symmetry.space_group_name_H-M   'P 1'
#
loop_
_entity.id
_entity.type
_entity.pdbx_description
1 polymer ?
#
loop_
_entity_poly.entity_id
_entity_poly.type
_entity_poly.pdbx_seq_one_letter_code
_entity_poly.pdbx_strand_id
1 'polypeptide(L)'
;MAFASLFTLPDYIAAVLDDVALMTKAAAKKTAGVAGDDLAPNANRVTGVSAERELPIVWPVAKGSFANKPVLVSAALLLSAFLPQLITPLLTAGGIYLCFEGVEKLLHKFLHRHDAHDDGGETAVNEQAKIKGAIRTDFILSAEIIIIALCVVEQYSLMTRSLVMAAIGIGMTVLVYGIVAVIVKLDDLGMLLMRRPQPRPFARFPARATLERWLDRVFRQPRCRAAFRFDCLRPALSLMNRFGRH
;
A
#
# COMPACT_ATOMS: atom_id res chain seq x y z
N MET A 1 43.11 1.13 -25.03
CA MET A 1 42.47 1.64 -23.78
C MET A 1 40.96 1.38 -23.75
N ALA A 2 40.21 1.49 -24.86
CA ALA A 2 38.74 1.29 -24.87
C ALA A 2 38.24 -0.12 -24.49
N PHE A 3 39.01 -1.19 -24.76
CA PHE A 3 38.62 -2.55 -24.37
C PHE A 3 38.67 -2.78 -22.86
N ALA A 4 39.64 -2.18 -22.15
CA ALA A 4 39.74 -2.30 -20.70
C ALA A 4 38.55 -1.63 -20.00
N SER A 5 38.12 -0.46 -20.48
CA SER A 5 36.92 0.20 -19.94
C SER A 5 35.65 -0.63 -20.14
N LEU A 6 35.54 -1.43 -21.20
CA LEU A 6 34.35 -2.24 -21.45
C LEU A 6 34.19 -3.38 -20.44
N PHE A 7 35.28 -3.96 -19.94
CA PHE A 7 35.25 -4.99 -18.89
C PHE A 7 35.00 -4.41 -17.49
N THR A 8 35.45 -3.20 -17.20
CA THR A 8 35.20 -2.54 -15.92
C THR A 8 33.78 -1.97 -15.79
N LEU A 9 33.07 -1.77 -16.91
CA LEU A 9 31.71 -1.23 -16.91
C LEU A 9 30.71 -2.14 -16.19
N PRO A 10 30.66 -3.46 -16.45
CA PRO A 10 29.83 -4.39 -15.67
C PRO A 10 30.11 -4.36 -14.18
N ASP A 11 31.39 -4.30 -13.77
CA ASP A 11 31.77 -4.26 -12.34
C ASP A 11 31.32 -2.96 -11.68
N TYR A 12 31.47 -1.83 -12.38
CA TYR A 12 30.96 -0.53 -11.92
C TYR A 12 29.43 -0.55 -11.77
N ILE A 13 28.71 -1.12 -12.75
CA ILE A 13 27.26 -1.25 -12.70
C ILE A 13 26.84 -2.18 -11.56
N ALA A 14 27.55 -3.30 -11.36
CA ALA A 14 27.28 -4.25 -10.27
C ALA A 14 27.45 -3.59 -8.90
N ALA A 15 28.51 -2.81 -8.70
CA ALA A 15 28.72 -2.06 -7.46
C ALA A 15 27.60 -1.03 -7.20
N VAL A 16 27.21 -0.27 -8.23
CA VAL A 16 26.09 0.68 -8.13
C VAL A 16 24.77 -0.04 -7.84
N LEU A 17 24.54 -1.21 -8.44
CA LEU A 17 23.34 -2.01 -8.18
C LEU A 17 23.31 -2.56 -6.74
N ASP A 18 24.46 -2.93 -6.18
CA ASP A 18 24.56 -3.36 -4.78
C ASP A 18 24.23 -2.21 -3.81
N ASP A 19 24.80 -1.03 -4.03
CA ASP A 19 24.45 0.18 -3.27
C ASP A 19 22.95 0.49 -3.36
N VAL A 20 22.39 0.42 -4.57
CA VAL A 20 20.95 0.63 -4.80
C VAL A 20 20.13 -0.43 -4.06
N ALA A 21 20.54 -1.69 -4.05
CA ALA A 21 19.84 -2.76 -3.35
C ALA A 21 19.83 -2.55 -1.83
N LEU A 22 20.98 -2.18 -1.25
CA LEU A 22 21.12 -1.87 0.17
C LEU A 22 20.25 -0.67 0.58
N MET A 23 20.28 0.41 -0.20
CA MET A 23 19.50 1.61 0.07
C MET A 23 18.00 1.39 -0.17
N THR A 24 17.64 0.63 -1.19
CA THR A 24 16.26 0.23 -1.44
C THR A 24 15.73 -0.59 -0.26
N LYS A 25 16.52 -1.49 0.32
CA LYS A 25 16.12 -2.25 1.51
C LYS A 25 15.94 -1.36 2.74
N ALA A 26 16.84 -0.39 2.95
CA ALA A 26 16.74 0.54 4.07
C ALA A 26 15.51 1.45 3.95
N ALA A 27 15.27 1.97 2.76
CA ALA A 27 14.11 2.81 2.47
C ALA A 27 12.81 2.00 2.48
N ALA A 28 12.78 0.79 1.93
CA ALA A 28 11.64 -0.12 1.99
C ALA A 28 11.23 -0.44 3.44
N LYS A 29 12.20 -0.59 4.35
CA LYS A 29 11.89 -0.79 5.78
C LYS A 29 11.20 0.43 6.41
N LYS A 30 11.51 1.64 5.95
CA LYS A 30 10.88 2.88 6.42
C LYS A 30 9.53 3.12 5.75
N THR A 31 9.38 2.75 4.49
CA THR A 31 8.12 2.91 3.75
C THR A 31 7.14 1.75 3.99
N ALA A 32 7.56 0.61 4.54
CA ALA A 32 6.69 -0.55 4.77
C ALA A 32 5.44 -0.24 5.62
N GLY A 33 5.56 0.66 6.61
CA GLY A 33 4.41 1.10 7.41
C GLY A 33 3.37 1.83 6.57
N VAL A 34 3.83 2.82 5.80
CA VAL A 34 2.99 3.65 4.91
C VAL A 34 2.47 2.85 3.71
N ALA A 35 3.25 1.91 3.20
CA ALA A 35 2.80 0.97 2.18
C ALA A 35 1.68 0.03 2.67
N GLY A 36 1.61 -0.23 3.96
CA GLY A 36 0.47 -0.93 4.56
C GLY A 36 -0.82 -0.12 4.38
N ASP A 37 -0.72 1.21 4.43
CA ASP A 37 -1.85 2.11 4.23
C ASP A 37 -2.30 2.14 2.77
N ASP A 38 -1.47 1.78 1.79
CA ASP A 38 -1.88 1.57 0.38
C ASP A 38 -2.75 0.32 0.18
N LEU A 39 -2.49 -0.71 0.99
CA LEU A 39 -3.20 -1.99 0.87
C LEU A 39 -4.65 -1.86 1.34
N ALA A 40 -4.91 -1.07 2.39
CA ALA A 40 -6.24 -1.01 3.01
C ALA A 40 -7.34 -0.38 2.11
N PRO A 41 -7.12 0.77 1.44
CA PRO A 41 -8.06 1.35 0.50
C PRO A 41 -8.29 0.46 -0.71
N ASN A 42 -7.24 -0.16 -1.24
CA ASN A 42 -7.37 -1.08 -2.36
C ASN A 42 -8.15 -2.34 -1.94
N ALA A 43 -7.81 -2.97 -0.81
CA ALA A 43 -8.47 -4.16 -0.28
C ALA A 43 -9.95 -3.93 0.08
N ASN A 44 -10.28 -2.79 0.68
CA ASN A 44 -11.68 -2.49 1.04
C ASN A 44 -12.55 -2.20 -0.19
N ARG A 45 -11.96 -1.87 -1.34
CA ARG A 45 -12.68 -1.62 -2.60
C ARG A 45 -12.90 -2.89 -3.42
N VAL A 46 -12.04 -3.90 -3.27
CA VAL A 46 -12.31 -5.24 -3.81
C VAL A 46 -13.41 -5.93 -3.02
N THR A 47 -13.45 -5.81 -1.68
CA THR A 47 -14.51 -6.45 -0.90
C THR A 47 -15.88 -5.79 -1.09
N GLY A 48 -16.76 -6.39 -1.92
CA GLY A 48 -18.19 -6.05 -1.99
C GLY A 48 -18.76 -5.78 -3.39
N VAL A 49 -17.93 -5.79 -4.44
CA VAL A 49 -18.41 -5.87 -5.83
C VAL A 49 -18.39 -7.33 -6.25
N SER A 50 -19.30 -7.79 -7.11
CA SER A 50 -19.23 -9.14 -7.67
C SER A 50 -17.82 -9.41 -8.21
N ALA A 51 -17.16 -10.47 -7.72
CA ALA A 51 -15.77 -10.84 -8.02
C ALA A 51 -15.40 -10.76 -9.51
N GLU A 52 -16.37 -11.00 -10.39
CA GLU A 52 -16.26 -10.91 -11.85
C GLU A 52 -15.89 -9.49 -12.38
N ARG A 53 -16.14 -8.43 -11.60
CA ARG A 53 -15.85 -7.03 -11.96
C ARG A 53 -14.70 -6.39 -11.19
N GLU A 54 -14.04 -7.13 -10.30
CA GLU A 54 -12.95 -6.59 -9.48
C GLU A 54 -11.66 -6.34 -10.29
N LEU A 55 -11.25 -7.30 -11.10
CA LEU A 55 -10.04 -7.19 -11.94
C LEU A 55 -10.08 -6.00 -12.93
N PRO A 56 -11.22 -5.71 -13.61
CA PRO A 56 -11.36 -4.52 -14.44
C PRO A 56 -11.22 -3.18 -13.71
N ILE A 57 -11.39 -3.12 -12.39
CA ILE A 57 -11.21 -1.87 -11.63
C ILE A 57 -9.74 -1.69 -11.25
N VAL A 58 -9.05 -2.77 -10.88
CA VAL A 58 -7.64 -2.73 -10.47
C VAL A 58 -6.72 -2.37 -11.64
N TRP A 59 -7.01 -2.87 -12.85
CA TRP A 59 -6.14 -2.66 -14.01
C TRP A 59 -6.03 -1.19 -14.48
N PRO A 60 -7.13 -0.41 -14.63
CA PRO A 60 -7.07 1.02 -14.92
C PRO A 60 -6.39 1.84 -13.82
N VAL A 61 -6.61 1.48 -12.55
CA VAL A 61 -5.97 2.17 -11.42
C VAL A 61 -4.46 1.93 -11.44
N ALA A 62 -4.02 0.68 -11.64
CA ALA A 62 -2.61 0.34 -11.81
C ALA A 62 -1.97 1.07 -13.00
N LYS A 63 -2.65 1.11 -14.15
CA LYS A 63 -2.18 1.83 -15.34
C LYS A 63 -2.08 3.34 -15.10
N GLY A 64 -3.04 3.93 -14.41
CA GLY A 64 -3.06 5.34 -14.04
C GLY A 64 -1.95 5.71 -13.05
N SER A 65 -1.76 4.88 -12.01
CA SER A 65 -0.66 5.01 -11.04
C SER A 65 0.69 4.98 -11.74
N PHE A 66 0.90 4.00 -12.63
CA PHE A 66 2.18 3.83 -13.33
C PHE A 66 2.52 5.00 -14.26
N ALA A 67 1.53 5.61 -14.92
CA ALA A 67 1.76 6.76 -15.80
C ALA A 67 2.20 8.02 -15.04
N ASN A 68 1.69 8.23 -13.82
CA ASN A 68 1.99 9.40 -13.01
C ASN A 68 3.30 9.25 -12.20
N LYS A 69 3.75 8.02 -11.96
CA LYS A 69 4.94 7.73 -11.14
C LYS A 69 6.24 8.40 -11.63
N PRO A 70 6.61 8.35 -12.92
CA PRO A 70 7.83 9.02 -13.38
C PRO A 70 7.83 10.52 -13.10
N VAL A 71 6.67 11.18 -13.25
CA VAL A 71 6.52 12.61 -12.95
C VAL A 71 6.68 12.88 -11.46
N LEU A 72 6.08 12.04 -10.60
CA LEU A 72 6.28 12.12 -9.15
C LEU A 72 7.74 11.94 -8.74
N VAL A 73 8.44 10.96 -9.33
CA VAL A 73 9.86 10.70 -9.04
C VAL A 73 10.70 11.90 -9.45
N SER A 74 10.50 12.46 -10.65
CA SER A 74 11.22 13.65 -11.09
C SER A 74 10.92 14.87 -10.20
N ALA A 75 9.65 15.10 -9.83
CA ALA A 75 9.27 16.19 -8.94
C ALA A 75 9.90 16.04 -7.55
N ALA A 76 9.96 14.82 -7.00
CA ALA A 76 10.63 14.55 -5.73
C ALA A 76 12.14 14.77 -5.81
N LEU A 77 12.79 14.36 -6.90
CA LEU A 77 14.22 14.61 -7.12
C LEU A 77 14.52 16.12 -7.17
N LEU A 78 13.71 16.89 -7.88
CA LEU A 78 13.81 18.36 -7.89
C LEU A 78 13.56 18.94 -6.49
N LEU A 79 12.55 18.47 -5.77
CA LEU A 79 12.20 19.01 -4.46
C LEU A 79 13.35 18.90 -3.46
N SER A 80 14.03 17.76 -3.34
CA SER A 80 15.17 17.68 -2.40
C SER A 80 16.46 18.32 -2.93
N ALA A 81 16.58 18.61 -4.23
CA ALA A 81 17.69 19.43 -4.72
C ALA A 81 17.54 20.91 -4.34
N PHE A 82 16.32 21.45 -4.38
CA PHE A 82 16.08 22.88 -4.16
C PHE A 82 15.59 23.22 -2.76
N LEU A 83 14.64 22.47 -2.19
CA LEU A 83 14.00 22.78 -0.91
C LEU A 83 13.76 21.50 -0.06
N PRO A 84 14.80 20.91 0.54
CA PRO A 84 14.62 19.74 1.41
C PRO A 84 13.80 20.06 2.66
N GLN A 85 13.79 21.32 3.11
CA GLN A 85 12.95 21.77 4.24
C GLN A 85 11.44 21.66 3.95
N LEU A 86 11.01 21.62 2.68
CA LEU A 86 9.61 21.44 2.32
C LEU A 86 9.13 19.99 2.41
N ILE A 87 10.03 19.02 2.55
CA ILE A 87 9.67 17.60 2.64
C ILE A 87 8.77 17.35 3.87
N THR A 88 9.18 17.83 5.05
CA THR A 88 8.42 17.64 6.29
C THR A 88 7.03 18.30 6.28
N PRO A 89 6.85 19.57 5.89
CA PRO A 89 5.52 20.17 5.82
C PRO A 89 4.66 19.55 4.72
N LEU A 90 5.24 19.13 3.59
CA LEU A 90 4.51 18.44 2.53
C LEU A 90 3.97 17.08 3.01
N LEU A 91 4.80 16.32 3.72
CA LEU A 91 4.40 15.05 4.34
C LEU A 91 3.30 15.25 5.40
N THR A 92 3.44 16.28 6.24
CA THR A 92 2.44 16.63 7.26
C THR A 92 1.11 17.04 6.63
N ALA A 93 1.15 17.82 5.54
CA ALA A 93 -0.04 18.20 4.78
C ALA A 93 -0.73 17.00 4.12
N GLY A 94 0.05 16.06 3.56
CA GLY A 94 -0.48 14.79 3.02
C GLY A 94 -1.21 13.97 4.08
N GLY A 95 -0.59 13.77 5.24
CA GLY A 95 -1.21 13.06 6.37
C GLY A 95 -2.50 13.74 6.87
N ILE A 96 -2.51 15.09 6.93
CA ILE A 96 -3.72 15.85 7.29
C ILE A 96 -4.83 15.64 6.26
N TYR A 97 -4.51 15.67 4.96
CA TYR A 97 -5.49 15.43 3.89
C TYR A 97 -6.09 14.01 3.98
N LEU A 98 -5.27 12.99 4.21
CA LEU A 98 -5.73 11.61 4.40
C LEU A 98 -6.62 11.46 5.65
N CYS A 99 -6.33 12.21 6.72
CA CYS A 99 -7.20 12.26 7.90
C CYS A 99 -8.58 12.84 7.55
N PHE A 100 -8.63 13.93 6.79
CA PHE A 100 -9.89 14.52 6.33
C PHE A 100 -10.69 13.56 5.45
N GLU A 101 -10.05 12.94 4.46
CA GLU A 101 -10.71 11.97 3.58
C GLU A 101 -11.17 10.72 4.35
N GLY A 102 -10.40 10.28 5.35
CA GLY A 102 -10.77 9.19 6.25
C GLY A 102 -12.02 9.50 7.06
N VAL A 103 -12.12 10.72 7.64
CA VAL A 103 -13.31 11.18 8.37
C VAL A 103 -14.53 11.29 7.45
N GLU A 104 -14.36 11.81 6.23
CA GLU A 104 -15.43 11.90 5.23
C GLU A 104 -15.99 10.52 4.86
N LYS A 105 -15.13 9.54 4.61
CA LYS A 105 -15.54 8.15 4.31
C LYS A 105 -16.27 7.50 5.49
N LEU A 106 -15.81 7.75 6.73
CA LEU A 106 -16.50 7.29 7.92
C LEU A 106 -17.88 7.94 8.03
N LEU A 107 -17.96 9.25 7.86
CA LEU A 107 -19.21 10.00 7.95
C LEU A 107 -20.22 9.54 6.90
N HIS A 108 -19.80 9.32 5.65
CA HIS A 108 -20.66 8.74 4.61
C HIS A 108 -21.20 7.36 5.01
N LYS A 109 -20.35 6.49 5.58
CA LYS A 109 -20.77 5.15 6.02
C LYS A 109 -21.71 5.17 7.23
N PHE A 110 -21.62 6.20 8.08
CA PHE A 110 -22.54 6.39 9.22
C PHE A 110 -23.86 7.05 8.79
N LEU A 111 -23.81 8.02 7.87
CA LEU A 111 -24.99 8.77 7.41
C LEU A 111 -25.86 7.93 6.46
N HIS A 112 -25.28 7.25 5.47
CA HIS A 112 -26.03 6.38 4.54
C HIS A 112 -26.39 5.02 5.13
N ARG A 113 -26.13 4.78 6.42
CA ARG A 113 -26.59 3.57 7.09
C ARG A 113 -28.11 3.57 7.30
N HIS A 114 -28.77 4.72 7.12
CA HIS A 114 -30.22 4.84 7.19
C HIS A 114 -30.93 4.70 5.83
N ASP A 115 -30.23 4.95 4.72
CA ASP A 115 -30.81 4.89 3.37
C ASP A 115 -30.33 3.63 2.65
N ALA A 116 -30.72 2.45 3.18
CA ALA A 116 -30.36 1.15 2.60
C ALA A 116 -31.32 0.69 1.48
N HIS A 117 -32.19 1.57 0.96
CA HIS A 117 -33.19 1.23 -0.04
C HIS A 117 -33.45 2.37 -1.03
N ASP A 118 -32.47 2.70 -1.86
CA ASP A 118 -32.72 3.04 -3.27
C ASP A 118 -31.41 2.95 -4.07
N ASP A 119 -31.50 3.01 -5.39
CA ASP A 119 -30.40 3.08 -6.38
C ASP A 119 -30.07 1.77 -7.12
N GLY A 120 -31.11 1.20 -7.73
CA GLY A 120 -31.01 0.19 -8.80
C GLY A 120 -30.67 0.75 -10.20
N GLY A 121 -30.02 1.91 -10.34
CA GLY A 121 -29.90 2.61 -11.64
C GLY A 121 -28.55 3.23 -12.05
N GLU A 122 -27.54 3.32 -11.18
CA GLU A 122 -26.36 4.19 -11.41
C GLU A 122 -25.01 3.44 -11.48
N THR A 123 -24.89 2.39 -12.29
CA THR A 123 -23.70 1.52 -12.25
C THR A 123 -22.45 2.15 -12.90
N ALA A 124 -22.57 2.78 -14.08
CA ALA A 124 -21.39 3.21 -14.86
C ALA A 124 -20.75 4.53 -14.39
N VAL A 125 -21.56 5.52 -13.99
CA VAL A 125 -21.05 6.80 -13.44
C VAL A 125 -20.30 6.54 -12.13
N ASN A 126 -20.82 5.62 -11.31
CA ASN A 126 -20.22 5.23 -10.05
C ASN A 126 -18.90 4.47 -10.24
N GLU A 127 -18.78 3.59 -11.26
CA GLU A 127 -17.52 2.90 -11.58
C GLU A 127 -16.40 3.88 -11.95
N GLN A 128 -16.65 4.84 -12.86
CA GLN A 128 -15.64 5.85 -13.22
C GLN A 128 -15.27 6.77 -12.05
N ALA A 129 -16.25 7.17 -11.24
CA ALA A 129 -16.01 7.96 -10.02
C ALA A 129 -15.15 7.17 -9.01
N LYS A 130 -15.41 5.87 -8.85
CA LYS A 130 -14.58 4.96 -8.02
C LYS A 130 -13.16 4.85 -8.54
N ILE A 131 -12.97 4.66 -9.85
CA ILE A 131 -11.63 4.58 -10.47
C ILE A 131 -10.87 5.90 -10.27
N LYS A 132 -11.51 7.06 -10.53
CA LYS A 132 -10.88 8.37 -10.33
C LYS A 132 -10.54 8.63 -8.86
N GLY A 133 -11.42 8.25 -7.93
CA GLY A 133 -11.17 8.34 -6.50
C GLY A 133 -9.97 7.49 -6.08
N ALA A 134 -9.88 6.25 -6.58
CA ALA A 134 -8.78 5.35 -6.30
C ALA A 134 -7.43 5.87 -6.85
N ILE A 135 -7.42 6.39 -8.08
CA ILE A 135 -6.21 6.99 -8.66
C ILE A 135 -5.75 8.20 -7.84
N ARG A 136 -6.67 9.03 -7.32
CA ARG A 136 -6.32 10.19 -6.47
C ARG A 136 -5.67 9.74 -5.16
N THR A 137 -6.26 8.76 -4.47
CA THR A 137 -5.71 8.26 -3.20
C THR A 137 -4.36 7.58 -3.40
N ASP A 138 -4.23 6.74 -4.44
CA ASP A 138 -2.99 6.03 -4.77
C ASP A 138 -1.87 7.00 -5.16
N PHE A 139 -2.20 8.12 -5.83
CA PHE A 139 -1.23 9.16 -6.17
C PHE A 139 -0.68 9.88 -4.93
N ILE A 140 -1.56 10.27 -4.01
CA ILE A 140 -1.15 10.96 -2.77
C ILE A 140 -0.28 10.04 -1.92
N LEU A 141 -0.69 8.79 -1.78
CA LEU A 141 0.02 7.82 -0.97
C LEU A 141 1.34 7.36 -1.64
N SER A 142 1.36 7.21 -2.95
CA SER A 142 2.59 7.01 -3.73
C SER A 142 3.55 8.19 -3.56
N ALA A 143 3.06 9.43 -3.55
CA ALA A 143 3.89 10.61 -3.30
C ALA A 143 4.49 10.59 -1.89
N GLU A 144 3.72 10.18 -0.89
CA GLU A 144 4.19 10.02 0.49
C GLU A 144 5.32 8.98 0.59
N ILE A 145 5.14 7.80 0.01
CA ILE A 145 6.17 6.74 -0.04
C ILE A 145 7.44 7.24 -0.72
N ILE A 146 7.30 7.95 -1.84
CA ILE A 146 8.42 8.53 -2.59
C ILE A 146 9.14 9.57 -1.72
N ILE A 147 8.42 10.46 -1.03
CA ILE A 147 9.01 11.49 -0.17
C ILE A 147 9.73 10.86 1.04
N ILE A 148 9.16 9.84 1.67
CA ILE A 148 9.81 9.13 2.79
C ILE A 148 11.06 8.39 2.31
N ALA A 149 11.00 7.73 1.16
CA ALA A 149 12.16 7.10 0.54
C ALA A 149 13.26 8.12 0.25
N LEU A 150 12.89 9.31 -0.24
CA LEU A 150 13.81 10.40 -0.53
C LEU A 150 14.63 10.83 0.69
N CYS A 151 14.00 10.93 1.86
CA CYS A 151 14.67 11.26 3.12
C CYS A 151 15.76 10.25 3.50
N VAL A 152 15.61 8.98 3.09
CA VAL A 152 16.59 7.92 3.39
C VAL A 152 17.78 7.99 2.43
N VAL A 153 17.56 8.42 1.19
CA VAL A 153 18.58 8.46 0.13
C VAL A 153 19.15 9.84 -0.16
N GLU A 154 18.74 10.87 0.59
CA GLU A 154 19.12 12.26 0.35
C GLU A 154 20.63 12.49 0.38
N GLN A 155 21.36 11.74 1.21
CA GLN A 155 22.80 11.87 1.40
C GLN A 155 23.65 11.23 0.28
N TYR A 156 23.03 10.56 -0.69
CA TYR A 156 23.72 9.82 -1.75
C TYR A 156 23.79 10.59 -3.06
N SER A 157 24.65 10.12 -3.97
CA SER A 157 24.81 10.70 -5.31
C SER A 157 23.48 10.76 -6.08
N LEU A 158 23.33 11.73 -7.00
CA LEU A 158 22.12 11.85 -7.82
C LEU A 158 21.81 10.58 -8.62
N MET A 159 22.85 9.87 -9.08
CA MET A 159 22.69 8.63 -9.82
C MET A 159 22.10 7.52 -8.93
N THR A 160 22.75 7.20 -7.81
CA THR A 160 22.26 6.19 -6.84
C THR A 160 20.86 6.55 -6.33
N ARG A 161 20.63 7.83 -6.03
CA ARG A 161 19.35 8.34 -5.57
C ARG A 161 18.24 8.10 -6.58
N SER A 162 18.43 8.47 -7.84
CA SER A 162 17.42 8.26 -8.90
C SER A 162 17.10 6.77 -9.11
N LEU A 163 18.11 5.90 -9.04
CA LEU A 163 17.95 4.45 -9.17
C LEU A 163 17.16 3.85 -8.00
N VAL A 164 17.46 4.24 -6.76
CA VAL A 164 16.70 3.79 -5.58
C VAL A 164 15.25 4.28 -5.65
N MET A 165 15.02 5.54 -6.03
CA MET A 165 13.66 6.08 -6.19
C MET A 165 12.86 5.32 -7.25
N ALA A 166 13.49 4.98 -8.38
CA ALA A 166 12.86 4.16 -9.40
C ALA A 166 12.58 2.72 -8.91
N ALA A 167 13.54 2.09 -8.21
CA ALA A 167 13.40 0.74 -7.68
C ALA A 167 12.27 0.63 -6.64
N ILE A 168 12.19 1.57 -5.69
CA ILE A 168 11.10 1.64 -4.71
C ILE A 168 9.79 1.96 -5.42
N GLY A 169 9.78 2.95 -6.32
CA GLY A 169 8.58 3.34 -7.06
C GLY A 169 7.97 2.15 -7.78
N ILE A 170 8.76 1.42 -8.57
CA ILE A 170 8.31 0.25 -9.33
C ILE A 170 8.01 -0.92 -8.39
N GLY A 171 8.93 -1.25 -7.48
CA GLY A 171 8.81 -2.37 -6.55
C GLY A 171 7.57 -2.27 -5.67
N MET A 172 7.24 -1.07 -5.18
CA MET A 172 6.04 -0.83 -4.38
C MET A 172 4.75 -0.98 -5.19
N THR A 173 4.70 -0.54 -6.45
CA THR A 173 3.55 -0.84 -7.33
C THR A 173 3.35 -2.35 -7.47
N VAL A 174 4.42 -3.06 -7.82
CA VAL A 174 4.33 -4.51 -8.02
C VAL A 174 3.93 -5.21 -6.73
N LEU A 175 4.43 -4.76 -5.58
CA LEU A 175 4.08 -5.30 -4.27
C LEU A 175 2.61 -5.05 -3.92
N VAL A 176 2.12 -3.82 -4.01
CA VAL A 176 0.74 -3.46 -3.65
C VAL A 176 -0.26 -4.15 -4.57
N TYR A 177 -0.11 -3.99 -5.89
CA TYR A 177 -1.01 -4.62 -6.86
C TYR A 177 -0.87 -6.14 -6.90
N GLY A 178 0.33 -6.66 -6.65
CA GLY A 178 0.57 -8.09 -6.49
C GLY A 178 -0.15 -8.68 -5.28
N ILE A 179 -0.07 -8.03 -4.12
CA ILE A 179 -0.80 -8.45 -2.91
C ILE A 179 -2.31 -8.42 -3.15
N VAL A 180 -2.83 -7.35 -3.77
CA VAL A 180 -4.26 -7.23 -4.09
C VAL A 180 -4.70 -8.37 -5.02
N ALA A 181 -3.94 -8.66 -6.08
CA ALA A 181 -4.24 -9.76 -7.00
C ALA A 181 -4.21 -11.14 -6.30
N VAL A 182 -3.28 -11.34 -5.36
CA VAL A 182 -3.21 -12.56 -4.54
C VAL A 182 -4.43 -12.69 -3.64
N ILE A 183 -4.87 -11.61 -2.99
CA ILE A 183 -6.06 -11.62 -2.12
C ILE A 183 -7.30 -12.01 -2.91
N VAL A 184 -7.53 -11.39 -4.09
CA VAL A 184 -8.67 -11.73 -4.96
C VAL A 184 -8.62 -13.19 -5.38
N LYS A 185 -7.43 -13.71 -5.72
CA LYS A 185 -7.29 -15.11 -6.12
C LYS A 185 -7.55 -16.10 -4.97
N LEU A 186 -7.19 -15.72 -3.74
CA LEU A 186 -7.50 -16.50 -2.55
C LEU A 186 -9.00 -16.49 -2.24
N ASP A 187 -9.70 -15.40 -2.52
CA ASP A 187 -11.16 -15.29 -2.37
C ASP A 187 -11.91 -16.18 -3.38
N ASP A 188 -11.54 -16.10 -4.67
CA ASP A 188 -12.07 -16.98 -5.73
C ASP A 188 -11.87 -18.47 -5.39
N LEU A 189 -10.69 -18.82 -4.88
CA LEU A 189 -10.37 -20.17 -4.45
C LEU A 189 -11.24 -20.60 -3.25
N GLY A 190 -11.48 -19.68 -2.31
CA GLY A 190 -12.40 -19.88 -1.19
C GLY A 190 -13.82 -20.18 -1.66
N MET A 191 -14.34 -19.38 -2.60
CA MET A 191 -15.66 -19.58 -3.20
C MET A 191 -15.77 -20.89 -3.97
N LEU A 192 -14.72 -21.28 -4.70
CA LEU A 192 -14.68 -22.57 -5.39
C LEU A 192 -14.70 -23.76 -4.41
N LEU A 193 -13.99 -23.66 -3.29
CA LEU A 193 -13.99 -24.68 -2.22
C LEU A 193 -15.35 -24.79 -1.52
N MET A 194 -16.07 -23.67 -1.36
CA MET A 194 -17.42 -23.66 -0.78
C MET A 194 -18.47 -24.28 -1.70
N ARG A 195 -18.30 -24.18 -3.03
CA ARG A 195 -19.20 -24.79 -4.02
C ARG A 195 -19.00 -26.29 -4.21
N ARG A 196 -17.89 -26.88 -3.72
CA ARG A 196 -17.69 -28.33 -3.78
C ARG A 196 -18.48 -29.05 -2.68
N PRO A 197 -19.36 -30.01 -3.02
CA PRO A 197 -19.96 -30.90 -2.03
C PRO A 197 -18.84 -31.67 -1.32
N GLN A 198 -18.71 -31.54 -0.01
CA GLN A 198 -17.69 -32.28 0.74
C GLN A 198 -18.15 -33.70 1.07
N PRO A 199 -17.39 -34.75 0.69
CA PRO A 199 -17.15 -35.89 1.55
C PRO A 199 -16.01 -35.52 2.52
N ARG A 200 -16.26 -35.63 3.83
CA ARG A 200 -15.30 -35.28 4.89
C ARG A 200 -14.26 -36.40 5.07
N PRO A 201 -12.96 -36.17 4.80
CA PRO A 201 -11.96 -36.80 5.67
C PRO A 201 -10.88 -35.86 6.22
N PHE A 202 -10.82 -34.58 5.83
CA PHE A 202 -9.71 -33.70 6.24
C PHE A 202 -10.00 -32.76 7.43
N ALA A 203 -10.93 -33.12 8.30
CA ALA A 203 -11.20 -32.41 9.56
C ALA A 203 -10.08 -32.57 10.62
N ARG A 204 -8.89 -33.07 10.27
CA ARG A 204 -7.82 -33.40 11.24
C ARG A 204 -6.60 -32.47 11.21
N PHE A 205 -6.61 -31.35 10.48
CA PHE A 205 -5.56 -30.34 10.60
C PHE A 205 -5.93 -29.28 11.65
N PRO A 206 -5.33 -29.28 12.86
CA PRO A 206 -5.58 -28.26 13.87
C PRO A 206 -5.12 -26.85 13.44
N ALA A 207 -4.28 -26.76 12.40
CA ALA A 207 -3.87 -25.49 11.79
C ALA A 207 -5.05 -24.68 11.23
N ARG A 208 -6.11 -25.36 10.76
CA ARG A 208 -7.34 -24.67 10.31
C ARG A 208 -8.09 -24.07 11.48
N ALA A 209 -8.17 -24.77 12.61
CA ALA A 209 -8.87 -24.25 13.79
C ALA A 209 -8.14 -23.07 14.42
N THR A 210 -6.80 -22.97 14.33
CA THR A 210 -6.05 -21.78 14.76
C THR A 210 -6.14 -20.66 13.75
N LEU A 211 -6.08 -20.96 12.44
CA LEU A 211 -6.23 -19.94 11.39
C LEU A 211 -7.66 -19.38 11.35
N GLU A 212 -8.69 -20.21 11.45
CA GLU A 212 -10.09 -19.77 11.56
C GLU A 212 -10.34 -19.04 12.87
N ARG A 213 -9.81 -19.50 14.02
CA ARG A 213 -9.89 -18.72 15.27
C ARG A 213 -9.07 -17.43 15.25
N TRP A 214 -8.05 -17.31 14.40
CA TRP A 214 -7.28 -16.07 14.22
C TRP A 214 -7.99 -15.14 13.23
N LEU A 215 -8.44 -15.66 12.09
CA LEU A 215 -9.26 -14.97 11.08
C LEU A 215 -10.59 -14.49 11.68
N ASP A 216 -11.34 -15.31 12.42
CA ASP A 216 -12.54 -14.86 13.16
C ASP A 216 -12.18 -13.90 14.30
N ARG A 217 -10.99 -13.95 14.89
CA ARG A 217 -10.59 -12.97 15.91
C ARG A 217 -10.17 -11.63 15.29
N VAL A 218 -9.68 -11.65 14.05
CA VAL A 218 -9.36 -10.47 13.25
C VAL A 218 -10.64 -9.89 12.62
N PHE A 219 -11.52 -10.72 12.05
CA PHE A 219 -12.71 -10.29 11.31
C PHE A 219 -14.00 -10.23 12.15
N ARG A 220 -14.16 -11.04 13.20
CA ARG A 220 -15.40 -11.18 13.99
C ARG A 220 -15.28 -10.65 15.42
N GLN A 221 -14.33 -9.76 15.72
CA GLN A 221 -14.41 -8.99 16.95
C GLN A 221 -15.33 -7.77 16.74
N PRO A 222 -16.58 -7.78 17.26
CA PRO A 222 -17.45 -6.59 17.28
C PRO A 222 -16.87 -5.44 18.11
N ARG A 223 -15.72 -5.65 18.75
CA ARG A 223 -14.97 -4.63 19.51
C ARG A 223 -14.28 -3.57 18.65
N CYS A 224 -14.12 -3.76 17.33
CA CYS A 224 -13.72 -2.66 16.44
C CYS A 224 -14.89 -1.70 16.11
N ARG A 225 -16.13 -2.05 16.48
CA ARG A 225 -17.29 -1.16 16.32
C ARG A 225 -17.46 -0.13 17.46
N ALA A 226 -16.64 -0.15 18.52
CA ALA A 226 -16.96 0.65 19.72
C ALA A 226 -15.80 1.25 20.54
N ALA A 227 -14.53 1.25 20.10
CA ALA A 227 -13.46 1.89 20.88
C ALA A 227 -12.31 2.32 19.96
N PHE A 228 -11.96 3.59 19.73
CA PHE A 228 -12.29 4.86 20.41
C PHE A 228 -12.17 4.89 21.93
N ARG A 229 -11.27 4.07 22.51
CA ARG A 229 -10.74 4.42 23.83
C ARG A 229 -9.25 4.16 23.96
N PHE A 230 -8.55 5.26 24.22
CA PHE A 230 -7.12 5.54 24.13
C PHE A 230 -6.22 4.84 25.16
N ASP A 231 -6.63 3.71 25.78
CA ASP A 231 -5.88 3.13 26.91
C ASP A 231 -5.07 1.87 26.62
N CYS A 232 -5.19 1.22 25.46
CA CYS A 232 -4.36 0.05 25.16
C CYS A 232 -3.03 0.34 24.43
N LEU A 233 -2.75 1.60 24.06
CA LEU A 233 -1.46 1.95 23.43
C LEU A 233 -0.34 2.23 24.45
N ARG A 234 -0.69 2.43 25.73
CA ARG A 234 0.29 2.76 26.78
C ARG A 234 1.25 1.61 27.13
N PRO A 235 0.84 0.32 27.14
CA PRO A 235 1.78 -0.78 27.37
C PRO A 235 2.74 -0.99 26.19
N ALA A 236 2.25 -0.89 24.95
CA ALA A 236 3.03 -1.16 23.73
C ALA A 236 4.12 -0.12 23.49
N LEU A 237 3.83 1.17 23.71
CA LEU A 237 4.84 2.24 23.65
C LEU A 237 5.86 2.16 24.80
N SER A 238 5.48 1.68 25.99
CA SER A 238 6.44 1.49 27.08
C SER A 238 7.42 0.33 26.84
N LEU A 239 7.01 -0.67 26.05
CA LEU A 239 7.84 -1.83 25.71
C LEU A 239 8.78 -1.52 24.54
N MET A 240 8.32 -0.80 23.51
CA MET A 240 9.21 -0.37 22.41
C MET A 240 10.24 0.68 22.85
N ASN A 241 9.90 1.57 23.78
CA ASN A 241 10.86 2.55 24.30
C ASN A 241 11.90 1.95 25.27
N ARG A 242 11.69 0.68 25.70
CA ARG A 242 12.64 -0.07 26.53
C ARG A 242 13.62 -0.91 25.71
N PHE A 243 13.26 -1.25 24.47
CA PHE A 243 14.13 -1.99 23.55
C PHE A 243 15.09 -1.10 22.73
N GLY A 244 14.83 0.21 22.65
CA GLY A 244 15.68 1.16 21.93
C GLY A 244 16.80 1.80 22.75
N ARG A 245 17.14 1.27 23.93
CA ARG A 245 18.16 1.85 24.82
C ARG A 245 19.30 0.89 25.22
N HIS A 246 19.48 -0.18 24.46
CA HIS A 246 20.69 -1.00 24.42
C HIS A 246 21.11 -1.18 22.96
#